data_AF-A0A5B8CSV3-F1
#
_entry.id   AF-A0A5B8CSV3-F1
#
_cell.length_a   1.000
_cell.length_b   1.000
_cell.length_c   1.000
_cell.angle_alpha   90.00
_cell.angle_beta   90.00
_cell.angle_gamma   90.00
#
_symmetry.space_group_name_H-M   'P 1'
#
loop_
_entity.id
_entity.type
_entity.pdbx_description
1 polymer ?
#
loop_
_entity_poly.entity_id
_entity_poly.type
_entity_poly.pdbx_seq_one_letter_code
_entity_poly.pdbx_strand_id
1 'polypeptide(L)' 'MGILNNYFYLFNRTKTTSKTSDDAQLQICYDEGFNASASGLKHTENPYQEGSEQAQAWSRGFWVW' A
#
# COMPACT_ATOMS: atom_id res chain seq x y z
N MET A 1 43.26 -18.73 -6.91
CA MET A 1 42.32 -17.64 -6.56
C MET A 1 41.35 -17.51 -7.74
N GLY A 2 40.16 -18.14 -7.80
CA GLY A 2 39.03 -18.05 -6.86
C GLY A 2 38.56 -16.59 -6.81
N ILE A 3 37.38 -16.13 -7.24
CA ILE A 3 36.06 -16.70 -7.55
C ILE A 3 35.45 -15.72 -8.60
N LEU A 4 35.19 -16.14 -9.84
CA LEU A 4 33.86 -16.39 -10.39
C LEU A 4 32.74 -15.39 -10.03
N ASN A 5 32.04 -15.00 -11.09
CA ASN A 5 30.60 -14.75 -11.14
C ASN A 5 30.06 -13.33 -10.90
N ASN A 6 29.78 -12.72 -12.07
CA ASN A 6 28.40 -12.41 -12.43
C ASN A 6 27.79 -11.17 -11.76
N TYR A 7 28.34 -9.99 -12.09
CA TYR A 7 27.66 -8.69 -11.93
C TYR A 7 26.45 -8.51 -12.89
N PHE A 8 25.88 -9.60 -13.41
CA PHE A 8 24.74 -9.62 -14.31
C PHE A 8 23.41 -9.96 -13.60
N TYR A 9 23.29 -9.65 -12.31
CA TYR A 9 22.00 -9.73 -11.60
C TYR A 9 21.15 -8.45 -11.73
N LEU A 10 21.44 -7.58 -12.69
CA LEU A 10 20.56 -6.46 -13.05
C LEU A 10 19.45 -6.83 -14.04
N PHE A 11 19.46 -8.03 -14.62
CA PHE A 11 18.46 -8.46 -15.62
C PHE A 11 17.50 -9.57 -15.19
N ASN A 12 17.54 -10.01 -13.91
CA ASN A 12 16.55 -10.95 -13.36
C ASN A 12 15.54 -10.28 -12.40
N ARG A 13 15.18 -9.01 -12.64
CA ARG A 13 13.90 -8.48 -12.15
C ARG A 13 12.79 -8.83 -13.14
N THR A 14 12.58 -10.12 -13.39
CA THR A 14 11.36 -10.60 -14.02
C THR A 14 10.54 -11.32 -12.96
N LYS A 15 9.33 -10.81 -12.71
CA LYS A 15 8.28 -11.34 -11.80
C LYS A 15 8.27 -10.83 -10.36
N THR A 16 8.08 -9.52 -10.17
CA THR A 16 7.23 -8.97 -9.08
C THR A 16 6.75 -7.57 -9.46
N THR A 17 6.29 -7.41 -10.69
CA THR A 17 5.59 -6.21 -11.14
C THR A 17 4.12 -6.60 -11.15
N SER A 18 3.25 -5.89 -10.42
CA SER A 18 1.76 -5.98 -10.37
C SER A 18 1.09 -6.49 -9.08
N LYS A 19 1.79 -6.71 -7.96
CA LYS A 19 1.11 -6.90 -6.64
C LYS A 19 1.58 -5.90 -5.60
N THR A 20 2.88 -5.65 -5.54
CA THR A 20 3.47 -4.73 -4.56
C THR A 20 3.05 -3.27 -4.75
N SER A 21 2.67 -2.85 -5.97
CA SER A 21 2.22 -1.48 -6.24
C SER A 21 0.82 -1.23 -5.68
N ASP A 22 -0.09 -2.18 -5.86
CA ASP A 22 -1.44 -2.14 -5.32
C ASP A 22 -1.42 -2.27 -3.78
N ASP A 23 -0.64 -3.20 -3.24
CA ASP A 23 -0.46 -3.33 -1.78
C ASP A 23 0.12 -2.05 -1.15
N ALA A 24 1.07 -1.39 -1.81
CA ALA A 24 1.63 -0.12 -1.33
C ALA A 24 0.59 1.02 -1.37
N GLN A 25 -0.26 1.07 -2.41
CA GLN A 25 -1.37 2.03 -2.47
C GLN A 25 -2.41 1.77 -1.38
N LEU A 26 -2.77 0.51 -1.12
CA LEU A 26 -3.68 0.15 -0.04
C LEU A 26 -3.11 0.49 1.34
N GLN A 27 -1.80 0.32 1.54
CA GLN A 27 -1.14 0.71 2.78
C GLN A 27 -1.20 2.23 3.00
N ILE A 28 -1.00 3.04 1.96
CA ILE A 28 -1.15 4.50 2.03
C ILE A 28 -2.60 4.87 2.40
N CYS A 29 -3.60 4.25 1.75
CA CYS A 29 -5.01 4.50 2.06
C CYS A 29 -5.32 4.15 3.52
N TYR A 30 -4.75 3.07 4.04
CA TYR A 30 -4.89 2.67 5.44
C TYR A 30 -4.30 3.72 6.40
N ASP A 31 -3.07 4.20 6.13
CA ASP A 31 -2.43 5.21 6.97
C ASP A 31 -3.18 6.55 6.95
N GLU A 32 -3.74 6.93 5.79
CA GLU A 32 -4.64 8.10 5.69
C GLU A 32 -5.92 7.92 6.51
N GLY A 33 -6.50 6.73 6.52
CA GLY A 33 -7.68 6.41 7.33
C GLY A 33 -7.39 6.53 8.81
N PHE A 34 -6.25 5.96 9.25
CA PHE A 34 -5.78 6.07 10.63
C PHE A 34 -5.56 7.53 11.04
N ASN A 35 -4.89 8.31 10.20
CA ASN A 35 -4.65 9.73 10.47
C ASN A 35 -5.96 10.54 10.49
N ALA A 36 -6.92 10.20 9.64
CA ALA A 36 -8.24 10.83 9.61
C ALA A 36 -9.02 10.57 10.92
N SER A 37 -8.97 9.33 11.42
CA SER A 37 -9.55 8.98 12.72
C SER A 37 -8.85 9.70 13.87
N ALA A 38 -7.51 9.74 13.87
CA ALA A 38 -6.72 10.47 14.86
C ALA A 38 -7.00 11.99 14.83
N SER A 39 -7.34 12.54 13.67
CA SER A 39 -7.70 13.96 13.48
C SER A 39 -9.16 14.27 13.84
N GLY A 40 -9.98 13.25 14.18
CA GLY A 40 -11.40 13.41 14.50
C GLY A 40 -12.29 13.70 13.29
N LEU A 41 -11.83 13.38 12.07
CA LEU A 41 -12.65 13.43 10.87
C LEU A 41 -13.76 12.38 10.94
N LYS A 42 -14.78 12.50 10.09
CA LYS A 42 -15.85 11.50 10.01
C LYS A 42 -15.56 10.50 8.91
N HIS A 43 -16.01 9.26 9.10
CA HIS A 43 -15.87 8.20 8.09
C HIS A 43 -16.52 8.58 6.74
N THR A 44 -17.57 9.42 6.76
CA THR A 44 -18.23 9.97 5.57
C THR A 44 -17.37 10.92 4.74
N GLU A 45 -16.23 11.37 5.28
CA GLU A 45 -15.26 12.22 4.58
C GLU A 45 -14.18 11.38 3.86
N ASN A 46 -14.41 10.08 3.72
CA ASN A 46 -13.56 9.20 2.92
C ASN A 46 -13.48 9.72 1.47
N PRO A 47 -12.28 10.07 0.96
CA PRO A 47 -12.13 10.57 -0.41
C PRO A 47 -12.25 9.47 -1.47
N TYR A 48 -12.24 8.20 -1.06
CA TYR A 48 -12.27 7.06 -1.96
C TYR A 48 -13.68 6.63 -2.32
N GLN A 49 -13.87 6.16 -3.55
CA GLN A 49 -15.17 5.69 -4.04
C GLN A 49 -15.67 4.51 -3.18
N GLU A 50 -16.93 4.59 -2.73
CA GLU A 50 -17.56 3.51 -1.96
C GLU A 50 -17.51 2.18 -2.72
N GLY A 51 -17.09 1.11 -2.02
CA GLY A 51 -16.92 -0.23 -2.58
C GLY A 51 -15.56 -0.51 -3.21
N SER A 52 -14.72 0.50 -3.42
CA SER A 52 -13.34 0.29 -3.88
C SER A 52 -12.45 -0.34 -2.81
N GLU A 53 -11.36 -1.00 -3.23
CA GLU A 53 -10.39 -1.60 -2.31
C GLU A 53 -9.68 -0.52 -1.47
N GLN A 54 -9.45 0.67 -2.04
CA GLN A 54 -8.90 1.83 -1.35
C GLN A 54 -9.84 2.33 -0.25
N ALA A 55 -11.15 2.43 -0.54
CA ALA A 55 -12.13 2.82 0.47
C ALA A 55 -12.21 1.80 1.61
N GLN A 56 -12.06 0.50 1.32
CA GLN A 56 -11.98 -0.53 2.34
C GLN A 56 -10.71 -0.42 3.18
N ALA A 57 -9.54 -0.20 2.56
CA ALA A 57 -8.28 -0.02 3.28
C ALA A 57 -8.30 1.23 4.18
N TRP A 58 -8.79 2.36 3.67
CA TRP A 58 -8.99 3.59 4.44
C TRP A 58 -9.98 3.38 5.59
N SER A 59 -11.10 2.71 5.34
CA SER A 59 -12.07 2.39 6.40
C SER A 59 -11.44 1.53 7.49
N ARG A 60 -10.65 0.52 7.11
CA ARG A 60 -9.94 -0.33 8.09
C ARG A 60 -9.01 0.49 8.97
N GLY A 61 -8.23 1.42 8.39
CA GLY A 61 -7.37 2.32 9.14
C GLY A 61 -8.15 3.27 10.06
N PHE A 62 -9.28 3.79 9.58
CA PHE A 62 -10.13 4.73 10.31
C PHE A 62 -10.77 4.12 11.57
N TRP A 63 -11.18 2.85 11.51
CA TRP A 63 -11.84 2.16 12.63
C TRP A 63 -10.87 1.50 13.62
N VAL A 64 -9.56 1.66 13.47
CA VAL A 64 -8.58 1.24 14.48
C VAL A 64 -8.67 2.20 15.67
N TRP A 65 -9.35 1.76 16.73
CA TRP A 65 -9.43 2.38 18.05
C TRP A 65 -9.05 1.35 19.11
#